data_AF-A0A0T5ZIF0-F1
#
_entry.id   AF-A0A0T5ZIF0-F1
#
_cell.length_a   1.000
_cell.length_b   1.000
_cell.length_c   1.000
_cell.angle_alpha   90.00
_cell.angle_beta   90.00
_cell.angle_gamma   90.00
#
_symmetry.space_group_name_H-M   'P 1'
#
loop_
_entity.id
_entity.type
_entity.pdbx_description
1 polymer ?
#
loop_
_entity_poly.entity_id
_entity_poly.type
_entity_poly.pdbx_seq_one_letter_code
_entity_poly.pdbx_strand_id
1 'polypeptide(L)'
;MSHPALGLSPADPSVGRTDAAARLRRERARIAPLALKAAVSADPSLTERYDETMLRRFLRDHEQHIEQLARALETGEERFVTEYAEWLVPIYRRRHVPVKDSATLLIALRQAAVAVLTPDDGQALGLLVEAWLKRLRLHRAIPGDHKGNKVARFIWKGAGILDETVV
;
A
#
# COMPACT_ATOMS: atom_id res chain seq x y z
N MET A 1 1.13 9.69 -39.15
CA MET A 1 1.64 8.82 -38.07
C MET A 1 2.46 9.71 -37.15
N SER A 2 1.91 10.17 -36.02
CA SER A 2 2.59 11.07 -35.09
C SER A 2 3.58 10.31 -34.21
N HIS A 3 4.82 10.78 -34.17
CA HIS A 3 5.92 10.22 -33.41
C HIS A 3 5.70 10.45 -31.89
N PRO A 4 5.93 9.46 -31.01
CA PRO A 4 5.57 9.51 -29.58
C PRO A 4 6.59 10.27 -28.70
N ALA A 5 7.16 11.35 -29.22
CA ALA A 5 7.97 12.28 -28.43
C ALA A 5 7.21 13.61 -28.33
N LEU A 6 6.09 13.58 -27.59
CA LEU A 6 5.29 14.76 -27.22
C LEU A 6 6.09 15.62 -26.23
N GLY A 7 7.12 16.32 -26.69
CA GLY A 7 7.72 17.50 -26.03
C GLY A 7 8.22 17.35 -24.59
N LEU A 8 8.18 16.17 -23.98
CA LEU A 8 8.69 15.91 -22.65
C LEU A 8 10.19 15.67 -22.76
N SER A 9 10.98 16.50 -22.09
CA SER A 9 12.40 16.24 -21.90
C SER A 9 12.58 14.83 -21.35
N PRO A 10 13.61 14.09 -21.82
CA PRO A 10 13.98 12.81 -21.21
C PRO A 10 14.07 12.98 -19.69
N ALA A 11 13.49 12.06 -18.92
CA ALA A 11 13.61 12.09 -17.47
C ALA A 11 15.08 12.19 -17.09
N ASP A 12 15.44 13.25 -16.37
CA ASP A 12 16.83 13.52 -16.01
C ASP A 12 17.33 12.36 -15.13
N PRO A 13 18.37 11.61 -15.57
CA PRO A 13 18.88 10.46 -14.83
C PRO A 13 19.49 10.83 -13.47
N SER A 14 19.72 12.12 -13.19
CA SER A 14 20.17 12.64 -11.88
C SER A 14 19.03 12.90 -10.88
N VAL A 15 17.76 12.76 -11.30
CA VAL A 15 16.58 12.91 -10.41
C VAL A 15 16.44 11.72 -9.44
N GLY A 16 16.96 10.56 -9.84
CA GLY A 16 16.89 9.30 -9.11
C GLY A 16 17.79 9.27 -7.87
N ARG A 17 17.27 8.78 -6.74
CA ARG A 17 17.98 8.57 -5.48
C ARG A 17 18.45 7.12 -5.37
N THR A 18 19.41 6.75 -6.22
CA THR A 18 19.94 5.37 -6.35
C THR A 18 20.52 4.84 -5.03
N ASP A 19 21.27 5.66 -4.29
CA ASP A 19 21.83 5.29 -2.98
C ASP A 19 20.75 5.02 -1.93
N ALA A 20 19.70 5.84 -1.91
CA ALA A 20 18.55 5.65 -1.03
C ALA A 20 17.81 4.36 -1.37
N ALA A 21 17.59 4.09 -2.66
CA ALA A 21 16.98 2.85 -3.14
C ALA A 21 17.80 1.61 -2.77
N ALA A 22 19.12 1.65 -3.01
CA ALA A 22 20.04 0.59 -2.62
C ALA A 22 20.02 0.35 -1.11
N ARG A 23 19.95 1.41 -0.31
CA ARG A 23 19.82 1.34 1.14
C ARG A 23 18.52 0.69 1.59
N LEU A 24 17.38 1.06 1.01
CA LEU A 24 16.10 0.41 1.30
C LEU A 24 16.14 -1.09 1.00
N ARG A 25 16.70 -1.48 -0.15
CA ARG A 25 16.84 -2.89 -0.54
C ARG A 25 17.75 -3.66 0.44
N ARG A 26 18.89 -3.08 0.83
CA ARG A 26 19.82 -3.69 1.79
C ARG A 26 19.19 -3.87 3.17
N GLU A 27 18.46 -2.87 3.64
CA GLU A 27 17.84 -2.87 4.98
C GLU A 27 16.47 -3.57 5.01
N ARG A 28 15.99 -4.10 3.87
CA ARG A 28 14.63 -4.64 3.71
C ARG A 28 14.24 -5.66 4.78
N ALA A 29 15.13 -6.61 5.07
CA ALA A 29 14.92 -7.66 6.07
C ALA A 29 14.79 -7.11 7.50
N ARG A 30 15.31 -5.90 7.76
CA ARG A 30 15.17 -5.19 9.05
C ARG A 30 13.94 -4.27 9.05
N ILE A 31 13.68 -3.55 7.97
CA ILE A 31 12.56 -2.60 7.86
C ILE A 31 11.22 -3.32 7.93
N ALA A 32 11.03 -4.40 7.17
CA ALA A 32 9.74 -5.10 7.06
C ALA A 32 9.18 -5.58 8.42
N PRO A 33 9.94 -6.30 9.28
CA PRO A 33 9.43 -6.72 10.58
C PRO A 33 9.22 -5.55 11.55
N LEU A 34 10.06 -4.50 11.49
CA LEU A 34 9.87 -3.31 12.32
C LEU A 34 8.60 -2.54 11.93
N ALA A 35 8.32 -2.45 10.63
CA ALA A 35 7.11 -1.84 10.12
C ALA A 35 5.85 -2.60 10.57
N LEU A 36 5.85 -3.93 10.46
CA LEU A 36 4.72 -4.75 10.91
C LEU A 36 4.51 -4.61 12.43
N LYS A 37 5.61 -4.62 13.21
CA LYS A 37 5.55 -4.38 14.66
C LYS A 37 4.98 -2.99 14.97
N ALA A 38 5.42 -1.95 14.25
CA ALA A 38 4.92 -0.60 14.43
C ALA A 38 3.43 -0.48 14.06
N ALA A 39 2.97 -1.17 13.01
CA ALA A 39 1.56 -1.21 12.63
C ALA A 39 0.70 -1.86 13.73
N VAL A 40 1.14 -3.00 14.28
CA VAL A 40 0.45 -3.69 15.39
C VAL A 40 0.47 -2.83 16.66
N SER A 41 1.58 -2.17 16.97
CA SER A 41 1.63 -1.25 18.10
C SER A 41 0.68 -0.05 17.94
N ALA A 42 0.52 0.45 16.72
CA ALA A 42 -0.39 1.56 16.42
C ALA A 42 -1.86 1.15 16.39
N ASP A 43 -2.15 -0.07 15.94
CA ASP A 43 -3.48 -0.68 15.97
C ASP A 43 -3.40 -2.13 16.47
N PRO A 44 -3.47 -2.36 17.80
CA PRO A 44 -3.39 -3.69 18.38
C PRO A 44 -4.49 -4.63 17.89
N SER A 45 -5.64 -4.10 17.48
CA SER A 45 -6.74 -4.94 16.99
C SER A 45 -6.44 -5.60 15.63
N LEU A 46 -5.31 -5.28 14.97
CA LEU A 46 -4.80 -6.05 13.84
C LEU A 46 -4.53 -7.52 14.20
N THR A 47 -4.06 -7.82 15.41
CA THR A 47 -3.80 -9.21 15.86
C THR A 47 -5.08 -9.97 16.20
N GLU A 48 -6.20 -9.25 16.37
CA GLU A 48 -7.53 -9.85 16.55
C GLU A 48 -8.22 -10.06 15.20
N ARG A 49 -7.99 -9.16 14.22
CA ARG A 49 -8.59 -9.23 12.88
C ARG A 49 -7.93 -10.25 11.96
N TYR A 50 -6.63 -10.52 12.15
CA TYR A 50 -5.83 -11.34 11.25
C TYR A 50 -5.10 -12.43 12.00
N ASP A 51 -5.15 -13.65 11.45
CA ASP A 51 -4.40 -14.77 11.98
C ASP A 51 -2.89 -14.63 11.70
N GLU A 52 -2.10 -15.49 12.34
CA GLU A 52 -0.63 -15.50 12.18
C GLU A 52 -0.21 -15.69 10.71
N THR A 53 -0.97 -16.46 9.94
CA THR A 53 -0.71 -16.68 8.51
C THR A 53 -0.83 -15.39 7.71
N MET A 54 -1.87 -14.59 7.97
CA MET A 54 -2.06 -13.31 7.31
C MET A 54 -1.05 -12.27 7.79
N LEU A 55 -0.65 -12.26 9.06
CA LEU A 55 0.44 -11.42 9.56
C LEU A 55 1.78 -11.76 8.87
N ARG A 56 2.10 -13.04 8.68
CA ARG A 56 3.27 -13.47 7.87
C ARG A 56 3.16 -13.05 6.41
N ARG A 57 1.95 -13.01 5.84
CA ARG A 57 1.73 -12.47 4.49
C ARG A 57 1.96 -10.96 4.44
N PHE A 58 1.51 -10.19 5.42
CA PHE A 58 1.80 -8.76 5.49
C PHE A 58 3.31 -8.48 5.56
N LEU A 59 4.07 -9.30 6.29
CA LEU A 59 5.52 -9.20 6.31
C LEU A 59 6.12 -9.33 4.89
N ARG A 60 5.69 -10.34 4.13
CA ARG A 60 6.11 -10.55 2.73
C ARG A 60 5.64 -9.42 1.81
N ASP A 61 4.43 -8.90 2.01
CA ASP A 61 3.94 -7.75 1.26
C ASP A 61 4.81 -6.52 1.53
N HIS A 62 5.24 -6.26 2.78
CA HIS A 62 6.13 -5.14 3.10
C HIS A 62 7.46 -5.21 2.35
N GLU A 63 8.03 -6.39 2.17
CA GLU A 63 9.24 -6.57 1.37
C GLU A 63 9.02 -6.15 -0.09
N GLN A 64 7.86 -6.47 -0.66
CA GLN A 64 7.49 -6.03 -2.00
C GLN A 64 7.20 -4.52 -2.05
N HIS A 65 6.56 -3.96 -1.02
CA HIS A 65 6.30 -2.53 -0.91
C HIS A 65 7.61 -1.73 -0.86
N ILE A 66 8.60 -2.22 -0.12
CA ILE A 66 9.96 -1.66 -0.07
C ILE A 66 10.60 -1.67 -1.45
N GLU A 67 10.46 -2.74 -2.23
CA GLU A 67 10.99 -2.80 -3.59
C GLU A 67 10.31 -1.77 -4.52
N GLN A 68 8.99 -1.56 -4.42
CA GLN A 68 8.32 -0.54 -5.23
C GLN A 68 8.74 0.88 -4.84
N LEU A 69 8.89 1.14 -3.54
CA LEU A 69 9.42 2.42 -3.05
C LEU A 69 10.87 2.64 -3.49
N ALA A 70 11.70 1.59 -3.48
CA ALA A 70 13.07 1.65 -3.97
C ALA A 70 13.12 1.96 -5.47
N ARG A 71 12.29 1.32 -6.30
CA ARG A 71 12.19 1.63 -7.74
C ARG A 71 11.74 3.06 -7.98
N ALA A 72 10.71 3.51 -7.27
CA ALA A 72 10.22 4.88 -7.38
C ALA A 72 11.28 5.93 -6.99
N LEU A 73 12.07 5.65 -5.94
CA LEU A 73 13.21 6.50 -5.57
C LEU A 73 14.32 6.46 -6.62
N GLU A 74 14.68 5.27 -7.09
CA GLU A 74 15.75 5.02 -8.06
C GLU A 74 15.50 5.72 -9.40
N THR A 75 14.26 5.73 -9.88
CA THR A 75 13.91 6.34 -11.17
C THR A 75 13.31 7.75 -11.02
N GLY A 76 12.93 8.15 -9.82
CA GLY A 76 12.13 9.36 -9.58
C GLY A 76 10.68 9.25 -10.07
N GLU A 77 10.22 8.06 -10.47
CA GLU A 77 8.89 7.89 -11.06
C GLU A 77 7.85 7.38 -10.06
N GLU A 78 6.82 8.19 -9.82
CA GLU A 78 5.69 7.87 -8.94
C GLU A 78 4.86 6.65 -9.44
N ARG A 79 4.95 6.30 -10.73
CA ARG A 79 4.18 5.18 -11.32
C ARG A 79 4.41 3.85 -10.59
N PHE A 80 5.62 3.62 -10.08
CA PHE A 80 5.97 2.38 -9.38
C PHE A 80 5.16 2.17 -8.09
N VAL A 81 4.71 3.24 -7.43
CA VAL A 81 3.84 3.13 -6.26
C VAL A 81 2.36 3.27 -6.62
N THR A 82 2.02 4.11 -7.59
CA THR A 82 0.61 4.35 -7.95
C THR A 82 0.00 3.25 -8.80
N GLU A 83 0.70 2.68 -9.78
CA GLU A 83 0.22 1.52 -10.54
C GLU A 83 0.21 0.25 -9.68
N TYR A 84 1.23 0.09 -8.83
CA TYR A 84 1.27 -1.01 -7.89
C TYR A 84 0.11 -0.95 -6.88
N ALA A 85 -0.28 0.24 -6.42
CA ALA A 85 -1.47 0.42 -5.58
C ALA A 85 -2.74 -0.12 -6.27
N GLU A 86 -2.95 0.22 -7.56
CA GLU A 86 -4.08 -0.27 -8.36
C GLU A 86 -4.06 -1.80 -8.47
N TRP A 87 -2.88 -2.39 -8.70
CA TRP A 87 -2.71 -3.83 -8.75
C TRP A 87 -2.97 -4.52 -7.40
N LEU A 88 -2.60 -3.87 -6.28
CA LEU A 88 -2.74 -4.41 -4.93
C LEU A 88 -4.21 -4.46 -4.46
N VAL A 89 -5.05 -3.51 -4.89
CA VAL A 89 -6.46 -3.39 -4.50
C VAL A 89 -7.25 -4.70 -4.67
N PRO A 90 -7.32 -5.35 -5.84
CA PRO A 90 -8.05 -6.60 -6.00
C PRO A 90 -7.48 -7.73 -5.12
N ILE A 91 -6.18 -7.73 -4.84
CA ILE A 91 -5.55 -8.71 -3.96
C ILE A 91 -6.00 -8.52 -2.52
N TYR A 92 -5.95 -7.28 -2.02
CA TYR A 92 -6.34 -6.96 -0.64
C TYR A 92 -7.84 -7.15 -0.44
N ARG A 93 -8.66 -6.87 -1.47
CA ARG A 93 -10.09 -7.19 -1.45
C ARG A 93 -10.35 -8.70 -1.29
N ARG A 94 -9.66 -9.55 -2.07
CA ARG A 94 -9.76 -11.02 -1.93
C ARG A 94 -9.28 -11.53 -0.58
N ARG A 95 -8.34 -10.82 0.05
CA ARG A 95 -7.83 -11.13 1.40
C ARG A 95 -8.69 -10.49 2.52
N HIS A 96 -9.79 -9.83 2.17
CA HIS A 96 -10.65 -9.08 3.10
C HIS A 96 -9.90 -8.03 3.94
N VAL A 97 -8.85 -7.42 3.37
CA VAL A 97 -8.08 -6.35 3.99
C VAL A 97 -8.70 -5.00 3.62
N PRO A 98 -9.28 -4.25 4.59
CA PRO A 98 -9.83 -2.92 4.35
C PRO A 98 -8.76 -1.95 3.85
N VAL A 99 -9.16 -0.93 3.08
CA VAL A 99 -8.22 0.11 2.62
C VAL A 99 -7.60 0.84 3.80
N LYS A 100 -8.36 1.01 4.89
CA LYS A 100 -7.85 1.57 6.15
C LYS A 100 -6.66 0.78 6.70
N ASP A 101 -6.75 -0.55 6.74
CA ASP A 101 -5.68 -1.40 7.27
C ASP A 101 -4.45 -1.36 6.35
N SER A 102 -4.66 -1.36 5.04
CA SER A 102 -3.58 -1.15 4.05
C SER A 102 -2.84 0.17 4.28
N ALA A 103 -3.59 1.25 4.53
CA ALA A 103 -3.01 2.56 4.84
C ALA A 103 -2.22 2.54 6.16
N THR A 104 -2.74 1.89 7.22
CA THR A 104 -2.02 1.72 8.48
C THR A 104 -0.68 1.00 8.28
N LEU A 105 -0.68 -0.10 7.52
CA LEU A 105 0.53 -0.86 7.20
C LEU A 105 1.54 -0.01 6.42
N LEU A 106 1.08 0.74 5.41
CA LEU A 106 1.94 1.59 4.60
C LEU A 106 2.53 2.79 5.39
N ILE A 107 1.75 3.38 6.29
CA ILE A 107 2.24 4.46 7.18
C ILE A 107 3.30 3.93 8.14
N ALA A 108 3.10 2.76 8.74
CA ALA A 108 4.08 2.12 9.60
C ALA A 108 5.36 1.75 8.83
N LEU A 109 5.22 1.29 7.58
CA LEU A 109 6.35 1.05 6.69
C LEU A 109 7.15 2.32 6.44
N ARG A 110 6.50 3.44 6.15
CA ARG A 110 7.17 4.74 6.01
C ARG A 110 7.98 5.08 7.25
N GLN A 111 7.39 4.96 8.44
CA GLN A 111 8.07 5.28 9.71
C GLN A 111 9.33 4.42 9.92
N ALA A 112 9.27 3.13 9.62
CA ALA A 112 10.43 2.25 9.72
C ALA A 112 11.50 2.55 8.64
N ALA A 113 11.07 2.87 7.42
CA ALA A 113 11.97 3.12 6.30
C ALA A 113 12.71 4.46 6.42
N VAL A 114 12.05 5.54 6.89
CA VAL A 114 12.74 6.84 7.06
C VAL A 114 13.88 6.78 8.08
N ALA A 115 13.84 5.85 9.04
CA ALA A 115 14.88 5.68 10.03
C ALA A 115 16.23 5.20 9.45
N VAL A 116 16.26 4.73 8.20
CA VAL A 116 17.50 4.30 7.54
C VAL A 116 18.01 5.32 6.53
N LEU A 117 17.18 6.30 6.15
CA LEU A 117 17.44 7.26 5.09
C LEU A 117 18.02 8.55 5.64
N THR A 118 18.61 9.36 4.75
CA THR A 118 18.90 10.77 5.05
C THR A 118 17.59 11.55 5.21
N PRO A 119 17.60 12.75 5.85
CA PRO A 119 16.39 13.57 5.96
C PRO A 119 15.73 13.87 4.60
N ASP A 120 16.53 14.22 3.59
CA ASP A 120 16.06 14.59 2.26
C ASP A 120 15.45 13.39 1.51
N ASP A 121 16.11 12.23 1.61
CA ASP A 121 15.58 10.98 1.03
C ASP A 121 14.32 10.51 1.77
N GLY A 122 14.27 10.72 3.09
CA GLY A 122 13.10 10.45 3.90
C GLY A 122 11.90 11.33 3.52
N GLN A 123 12.14 12.59 3.17
CA GLN A 123 11.11 13.49 2.64
C GLN A 123 10.60 13.00 1.28
N ALA A 124 11.50 12.62 0.37
CA ALA A 124 11.14 12.08 -0.95
C ALA A 124 10.33 10.78 -0.84
N LEU A 125 10.76 9.86 0.04
CA LEU A 125 10.00 8.65 0.37
C LEU A 125 8.60 9.00 0.91
N GLY A 126 8.51 10.03 1.75
CA GLY A 126 7.25 10.53 2.28
C GLY A 126 6.28 10.95 1.18
N LEU A 127 6.74 11.68 0.16
CA LEU A 127 5.92 12.09 -0.98
C LEU A 127 5.40 10.89 -1.78
N LEU A 128 6.24 9.88 -2.01
CA LEU A 128 5.85 8.64 -2.68
C LEU A 128 4.78 7.86 -1.89
N VAL A 129 4.92 7.80 -0.57
CA VAL A 129 3.92 7.18 0.30
C VAL A 129 2.60 7.96 0.27
N GLU A 130 2.62 9.29 0.28
CA GLU A 130 1.40 10.10 0.16
C GLU A 130 0.70 9.91 -1.19
N ALA A 131 1.46 9.81 -2.28
CA ALA A 131 0.93 9.48 -3.60
C ALA A 131 0.23 8.11 -3.61
N TRP A 132 0.85 7.10 -3.01
CA TRP A 132 0.25 5.78 -2.86
C TRP A 132 -1.02 5.83 -1.99
N LEU A 133 -0.98 6.50 -0.84
CA LEU A 133 -2.16 6.67 0.03
C LEU A 133 -3.30 7.40 -0.70
N LYS A 134 -3.00 8.45 -1.46
CA LYS A 134 -3.97 9.16 -2.31
C LYS A 134 -4.61 8.21 -3.31
N ARG A 135 -3.83 7.32 -3.92
CA ARG A 135 -4.33 6.31 -4.86
C ARG A 135 -5.26 5.32 -4.17
N LEU A 136 -4.86 4.76 -3.03
CA LEU A 136 -5.70 3.84 -2.25
C LEU A 136 -7.02 4.47 -1.83
N ARG A 137 -7.04 5.77 -1.50
CA ARG A 137 -8.26 6.50 -1.11
C ARG A 137 -9.32 6.51 -2.21
N LEU A 138 -8.94 6.47 -3.49
CA LEU A 138 -9.90 6.40 -4.60
C LEU A 138 -10.71 5.10 -4.60
N HIS A 139 -10.18 4.05 -3.97
CA HIS A 139 -10.84 2.73 -3.86
C HIS A 139 -11.71 2.57 -2.60
N ARG A 140 -11.78 3.59 -1.74
CA ARG A 140 -12.67 3.58 -0.55
C ARG A 140 -14.16 3.62 -0.89
N ALA A 141 -14.51 3.89 -2.15
CA ALA A 141 -15.89 3.92 -2.64
C ALA A 141 -16.45 2.54 -3.01
N ILE A 142 -15.73 1.44 -2.75
CA ILE A 142 -16.11 0.11 -3.23
C ILE A 142 -16.89 -0.66 -2.14
N PRO A 143 -18.01 -1.32 -2.47
CA PRO A 143 -18.83 -2.04 -1.50
C PRO A 143 -17.99 -3.09 -0.75
N GLY A 144 -17.93 -2.99 0.58
CA GLY A 144 -17.13 -3.87 1.44
C GLY A 144 -16.23 -3.15 2.45
N ASP A 145 -15.80 -1.91 2.18
CA ASP A 145 -15.06 -1.06 3.15
C ASP A 145 -15.99 -0.53 4.28
N HIS A 146 -17.29 -0.81 4.14
CA HIS A 146 -18.32 -0.50 5.12
C HIS A 146 -18.59 -1.73 5.98
N LYS A 147 -17.75 -2.01 6.97
CA LYS A 147 -18.23 -2.79 8.13
C LYS A 147 -19.32 -1.94 8.82
N GLY A 148 -20.57 -2.10 8.39
CA GLY A 148 -21.74 -1.62 9.14
C GLY A 148 -22.74 -0.70 8.44
N ASN A 149 -22.71 -0.47 7.12
CA ASN A 149 -23.81 0.31 6.53
C ASN A 149 -25.09 -0.54 6.45
N LYS A 150 -25.99 -0.38 7.44
CA LYS A 150 -27.30 -1.06 7.51
C LYS A 150 -28.11 -0.85 6.23
N VAL A 151 -27.93 0.28 5.55
CA VAL A 151 -28.61 0.61 4.29
C VAL A 151 -28.15 -0.28 3.14
N ALA A 152 -26.85 -0.54 3.01
CA ALA A 152 -26.33 -1.44 1.98
C ALA A 152 -26.82 -2.89 2.20
N ARG A 153 -26.93 -3.33 3.47
CA ARG A 153 -27.46 -4.64 3.83
C ARG A 153 -28.98 -4.74 3.59
N PHE A 154 -29.71 -3.65 3.81
CA PHE A 154 -31.15 -3.54 3.55
C PHE A 154 -31.44 -3.58 2.04
N ILE A 155 -30.68 -2.85 1.22
CA ILE A 155 -30.84 -2.86 -0.24
C ILE A 155 -30.52 -4.25 -0.81
N TRP A 156 -29.48 -4.92 -0.30
CA TRP A 156 -29.14 -6.27 -0.77
C TRP A 156 -30.12 -7.36 -0.27
N LYS A 157 -30.66 -7.26 0.95
CA LYS A 157 -31.74 -8.15 1.42
C LYS A 157 -33.08 -7.89 0.74
N GLY A 158 -33.35 -6.64 0.34
CA GLY A 158 -34.58 -6.25 -0.34
C GLY A 158 -34.66 -6.65 -1.82
N ALA A 159 -33.55 -7.07 -2.42
CA ALA A 159 -33.46 -7.47 -3.83
C ALA A 159 -33.72 -8.97 -4.09
N GLY A 160 -34.04 -9.77 -3.06
CA GLY A 160 -34.57 -11.13 -3.23
C GLY A 160 -33.63 -12.16 -3.88
N ILE A 161 -32.32 -11.99 -3.76
CA ILE A 161 -31.34 -12.99 -4.24
C ILE A 161 -30.71 -13.65 -3.01
N LEU A 162 -31.00 -14.94 -2.82
CA LEU A 162 -30.72 -15.79 -1.65
C LEU A 162 -31.81 -15.74 -0.57
N ASP A 163 -33.01 -16.18 -0.96
CA ASP A 163 -33.73 -17.12 -0.12
C ASP A 163 -33.03 -18.48 -0.28
N GLU A 164 -32.51 -19.03 0.81
CA GLU A 164 -32.38 -20.47 1.05
C GLU A 164 -31.97 -20.64 2.52
N THR A 165 -33.00 -20.83 3.32
CA THR A 165 -32.93 -21.44 4.63
C THR A 165 -32.42 -22.88 4.46
N VAL A 166 -31.27 -23.19 5.05
CA VAL A 166 -30.89 -24.57 5.38
C VAL A 166 -30.39 -24.59 6.82
N VAL A 167 -31.31 -25.05 7.69
CA VAL A 167 -31.21 -25.54 9.08
C VAL A 167 -30.41 -24.72 10.09
#